data_AF-X6FRM2-F1
#
_entry.id   AF-X6FRM2-F1
#
_cell.length_a   1.000
_cell.length_b   1.000
_cell.length_c   1.000
_cell.angle_alpha   90.00
_cell.angle_beta   90.00
_cell.angle_gamma   90.00
#
_symmetry.space_group_name_H-M   'P 1'
#
loop_
_entity.id
_entity.type
_entity.pdbx_description
1 polymer ?
#
loop_
_entity_poly.entity_id
_entity_poly.type
_entity_poly.pdbx_seq_one_letter_code
_entity_poly.pdbx_strand_id
1 'polypeptide(L)'
;MLSIARHMDAYDIAQEVKFERLAHKGSFLIVEGDTDIKRFSKYVDEQECSLVNSYGRRKAIRAIQLLQKWKVAGVVAVLDADFDRINGTELTHPDIAYSSNHDLRLWMD
;
A
#
# COMPACT_ATOMS: atom_id res chain seq x y z
N MET A 1 15.27 -1.37 -13.10
CA MET A 1 13.81 -1.59 -13.08
C MET A 1 13.01 -0.28 -13.23
N LEU A 2 13.38 0.63 -14.14
CA LEU A 2 12.73 1.96 -14.24
C LEU A 2 11.62 2.06 -15.31
N SER A 3 11.47 1.06 -16.19
CA SER A 3 10.53 1.14 -17.33
C SER A 3 9.12 0.64 -17.01
N ILE A 4 8.98 -0.51 -16.33
CA ILE A 4 7.68 -1.17 -16.12
C ILE A 4 6.86 -0.47 -15.02
N ALA A 5 7.46 -0.15 -13.87
CA ALA A 5 6.78 0.51 -12.75
C ALA A 5 6.14 1.87 -13.11
N ARG A 6 6.66 2.55 -14.14
CA ARG A 6 6.08 3.80 -14.66
C ARG A 6 4.77 3.60 -15.41
N HIS A 7 4.57 2.41 -15.99
CA HIS A 7 3.37 2.05 -16.73
C HIS A 7 2.35 1.29 -15.88
N MET A 8 2.75 0.80 -14.70
CA MET A 8 1.83 0.19 -13.76
C MET A 8 0.84 1.22 -13.22
N ASP A 9 -0.44 0.92 -13.32
CA ASP A 9 -1.51 1.72 -12.74
C ASP A 9 -2.14 1.04 -11.51
N ALA A 10 -3.17 1.66 -10.95
CA ALA A 10 -3.87 1.13 -9.78
C ALA A 10 -4.59 -0.20 -10.04
N TYR A 11 -5.00 -0.45 -11.29
CA TYR A 11 -5.62 -1.70 -11.68
C TYR A 11 -4.60 -2.83 -11.70
N ASP A 12 -3.39 -2.58 -12.22
CA ASP A 12 -2.29 -3.56 -12.20
C ASP A 12 -1.97 -4.01 -10.77
N ILE A 13 -1.84 -3.05 -9.84
CA ILE A 13 -1.56 -3.32 -8.42
C ILE A 13 -2.72 -4.12 -7.79
N ALA A 14 -3.96 -3.74 -8.05
CA ALA A 14 -5.11 -4.47 -7.54
C ALA A 14 -5.21 -5.89 -8.14
N GLN A 15 -4.83 -6.07 -9.41
CA GLN A 15 -4.79 -7.38 -10.04
C GLN A 15 -3.70 -8.26 -9.43
N GLU A 16 -2.51 -7.71 -9.17
CA GLU A 16 -1.42 -8.41 -8.47
C GLU A 16 -1.92 -9.00 -7.15
N VAL A 17 -2.49 -8.17 -6.28
CA VAL A 17 -3.07 -8.61 -5.00
C VAL A 17 -4.14 -9.70 -5.20
N LYS A 18 -5.03 -9.51 -6.17
CA LYS A 18 -6.12 -10.47 -6.45
C LYS A 18 -5.58 -11.82 -6.93
N PHE A 19 -4.57 -11.83 -7.79
CA PHE A 19 -3.93 -13.05 -8.27
C PHE A 19 -3.14 -13.73 -7.16
N GLU A 20 -2.37 -12.98 -6.39
CA GLU A 20 -1.59 -13.53 -5.29
C GLU A 20 -2.48 -14.15 -4.21
N ARG A 21 -3.63 -13.54 -3.91
CA ARG A 21 -4.66 -14.05 -2.98
C ARG A 21 -5.15 -15.47 -3.33
N LEU A 22 -5.02 -15.91 -4.58
CA LEU A 22 -5.34 -17.29 -4.96
C LEU A 22 -4.47 -18.30 -4.21
N ALA A 23 -3.20 -17.98 -4.00
CA ALA A 23 -2.23 -18.80 -3.27
C ALA A 23 -2.03 -18.35 -1.81
N HIS A 24 -1.90 -17.03 -1.57
CA HIS A 24 -1.62 -16.46 -0.27
C HIS A 24 -2.90 -16.25 0.56
N LYS A 25 -2.95 -16.83 1.76
CA LYS A 25 -4.10 -16.71 2.68
C LYS A 25 -3.92 -15.68 3.79
N GLY A 26 -2.71 -15.15 3.95
CA GLY A 26 -2.39 -14.09 4.90
C GLY A 26 -2.92 -12.71 4.51
N SER A 27 -2.49 -11.66 5.21
CA SER A 27 -2.83 -10.28 4.86
C SER A 27 -1.98 -9.74 3.71
N PHE A 28 -2.38 -8.59 3.17
CA PHE A 28 -1.64 -7.80 2.22
C PHE A 28 -1.43 -6.40 2.78
N LEU A 29 -0.21 -5.91 2.69
CA LEU A 29 0.17 -4.56 3.07
C LEU A 29 0.70 -3.83 1.84
N ILE A 30 -0.11 -2.90 1.33
CA ILE A 30 0.26 -2.02 0.22
C ILE A 30 1.05 -0.83 0.79
N VAL A 31 2.23 -0.55 0.24
CA VAL A 31 3.08 0.58 0.65
C VAL A 31 3.41 1.49 -0.53
N GLU A 32 3.82 2.71 -0.24
CA GLU A 32 3.99 3.76 -1.25
C GLU A 32 5.14 3.49 -2.22
N GLY A 33 6.30 3.04 -1.72
CA GLY A 33 7.48 2.84 -2.56
C GLY A 33 8.46 1.78 -2.07
N ASP A 34 9.55 1.61 -2.84
CA ASP A 34 10.57 0.59 -2.60
C ASP A 34 11.27 0.76 -1.24
N THR A 35 11.39 2.01 -0.77
CA THR A 35 11.98 2.30 0.55
C THR A 35 11.11 1.74 1.66
N ASP A 36 9.79 1.83 1.54
CA ASP A 36 8.86 1.34 2.55
C ASP A 36 8.78 -0.18 2.53
N ILE A 37 8.87 -0.82 1.35
CA ILE A 37 9.02 -2.28 1.25
C ILE A 37 10.20 -2.75 2.11
N LYS A 38 11.38 -2.14 1.93
CA LYS A 38 12.59 -2.50 2.68
C LYS A 38 12.48 -2.22 4.19
N ARG A 39 11.64 -1.27 4.60
CA ARG A 39 11.40 -0.98 6.02
C ARG A 39 10.46 -2.01 6.61
N PHE A 40 9.29 -2.19 6.00
CA PHE A 40 8.27 -3.11 6.50
C PHE A 40 8.70 -4.58 6.44
N SER A 41 9.55 -4.97 5.50
CA SER A 41 10.05 -6.36 5.40
C SER A 41 10.79 -6.83 6.66
N LYS A 42 11.25 -5.91 7.51
CA LYS A 42 11.90 -6.24 8.80
C LYS A 42 10.90 -6.57 9.92
N TYR A 43 9.63 -6.22 9.73
CA TYR A 43 8.59 -6.25 10.78
C TYR A 43 7.36 -7.07 10.40
N VAL A 44 7.33 -7.62 9.19
CA VAL A 44 6.26 -8.51 8.73
C VAL A 44 6.77 -9.95 8.64
N ASP A 45 5.92 -10.90 8.97
CA ASP A 45 6.13 -12.30 8.62
C ASP A 45 5.64 -12.51 7.18
N GLU A 46 6.55 -12.80 6.26
CA GLU A 46 6.24 -12.97 4.83
C GLU A 46 5.31 -14.17 4.56
N GLN A 47 5.20 -15.13 5.48
CA GLN A 47 4.24 -16.24 5.35
C GLN A 47 2.80 -15.81 5.69
N GLU A 48 2.65 -14.77 6.51
CA GLU A 48 1.37 -14.29 7.02
C GLU A 48 0.97 -12.92 6.43
N CYS A 49 1.90 -12.17 5.83
CA CYS A 49 1.65 -10.85 5.25
C CYS A 49 2.51 -10.60 4.01
N SER A 50 1.86 -10.34 2.87
CA SER A 50 2.54 -9.98 1.63
C SER A 50 2.67 -8.46 1.48
N LEU A 51 3.86 -8.00 1.10
CA LEU A 51 4.17 -6.60 0.84
C LEU A 51 4.01 -6.28 -0.65
N VAL A 52 3.19 -5.27 -0.96
CA VAL A 52 2.91 -4.87 -2.35
C VAL A 52 3.29 -3.40 -2.55
N ASN A 53 4.16 -3.15 -3.53
CA ASN A 53 4.57 -1.79 -3.86
C ASN A 53 3.53 -1.13 -4.77
N SER A 54 2.98 0.00 -4.34
CA SER A 54 2.01 0.76 -5.14
C SER A 54 2.63 1.75 -6.11
N TYR A 55 3.94 2.01 -6.01
CA TYR A 55 4.65 2.98 -6.83
C TYR A 55 4.01 4.38 -6.81
N GLY A 56 3.51 4.77 -5.64
CA GLY A 56 2.99 6.10 -5.34
C GLY A 56 1.61 6.11 -4.66
N ARG A 57 1.43 7.06 -3.73
CA ARG A 57 0.20 7.31 -2.96
C ARG A 57 -1.10 7.18 -3.73
N ARG A 58 -1.25 7.91 -4.85
CA ARG A 58 -2.50 7.93 -5.62
C ARG A 58 -2.88 6.56 -6.16
N LYS A 59 -1.89 5.76 -6.54
CA LYS A 59 -2.10 4.40 -7.04
C LYS A 59 -2.54 3.49 -5.89
N ALA A 60 -1.92 3.59 -4.71
CA ALA A 60 -2.33 2.84 -3.52
C ALA A 60 -3.79 3.09 -3.15
N ILE A 61 -4.19 4.36 -3.03
CA ILE A 61 -5.56 4.77 -2.68
C ILE A 61 -6.56 4.16 -3.69
N ARG A 62 -6.25 4.29 -4.98
CA ARG A 62 -7.14 3.80 -6.03
C ARG A 62 -7.18 2.27 -6.09
N ALA A 63 -6.07 1.59 -5.80
CA ALA A 63 -6.01 0.13 -5.70
C ALA A 63 -6.86 -0.38 -4.54
N ILE A 64 -6.79 0.25 -3.36
CA ILE A 64 -7.66 -0.08 -2.21
C ILE A 64 -9.14 0.05 -2.57
N GLN A 65 -9.53 1.14 -3.24
CA GLN A 65 -10.92 1.31 -3.70
C GLN A 65 -11.37 0.21 -4.67
N LEU A 66 -10.48 -0.23 -5.59
CA LEU A 66 -10.76 -1.33 -6.50
C LEU A 66 -10.91 -2.66 -5.76
N LEU A 67 -10.00 -2.96 -4.83
CA LEU A 67 -10.02 -4.18 -4.03
C LEU A 67 -11.24 -4.27 -3.12
N GLN A 68 -11.66 -3.15 -2.52
CA GLN A 68 -12.91 -3.03 -1.79
C GLN A 68 -14.12 -3.33 -2.69
N LYS A 69 -14.18 -2.72 -3.89
CA LYS A 69 -15.24 -2.98 -4.88
C LYS A 69 -15.27 -4.45 -5.31
N TRP A 70 -14.11 -5.10 -5.40
CA TRP A 70 -13.97 -6.50 -5.76
C TRP A 70 -14.15 -7.45 -4.57
N LYS A 71 -14.39 -6.91 -3.36
CA LYS A 71 -14.56 -7.66 -2.11
C LYS A 71 -13.35 -8.54 -1.77
N VAL A 72 -12.14 -8.06 -2.06
CA VAL A 72 -10.89 -8.71 -1.65
C VAL A 72 -10.58 -8.29 -0.22
N ALA A 73 -10.67 -9.24 0.72
CA ALA A 73 -10.46 -8.99 2.14
C ALA A 73 -8.99 -9.08 2.56
N GLY A 74 -8.69 -8.51 3.73
CA GLY A 74 -7.38 -8.59 4.39
C GLY A 74 -6.29 -7.77 3.69
N VAL A 75 -6.66 -6.61 3.12
CA VAL A 75 -5.74 -5.69 2.46
C VAL A 75 -5.81 -4.35 3.16
N VAL A 76 -4.64 -3.80 3.53
CA VAL A 76 -4.51 -2.44 4.07
C VAL A 76 -3.40 -1.72 3.31
N ALA A 77 -3.55 -0.42 3.12
CA ALA A 77 -2.45 0.45 2.67
C ALA A 77 -1.88 1.25 3.84
N VAL A 78 -0.56 1.36 3.93
CA VAL A 78 0.12 2.31 4.82
C VAL A 78 0.82 3.36 3.97
N LEU A 79 0.41 4.62 4.16
CA LEU A 79 0.86 5.77 3.37
C LEU A 79 1.43 6.86 4.28
N ASP A 80 2.29 7.70 3.74
CA ASP A 80 2.74 8.89 4.46
C ASP A 80 1.58 9.86 4.72
N ALA A 81 1.56 10.61 5.81
CA ALA A 81 0.54 11.66 5.97
C ALA A 81 0.80 12.87 5.06
N ASP A 82 2.06 13.10 4.66
CA ASP A 82 2.50 14.28 3.91
C ASP A 82 1.85 15.57 4.46
N PHE A 83 1.54 16.53 3.60
CA PHE A 83 0.83 17.75 3.96
C PHE A 83 -0.70 17.61 3.91
N ASP A 84 -1.24 16.41 3.66
CA ASP A 84 -2.68 16.22 3.42
C ASP A 84 -3.54 16.57 4.64
N ARG A 85 -3.02 16.35 5.85
CA ARG A 85 -3.69 16.78 7.09
C ARG A 85 -3.77 18.30 7.24
N ILE A 86 -2.70 19.00 6.85
CA ILE A 86 -2.64 20.47 6.94
C ILE A 86 -3.55 21.08 5.87
N ASN A 87 -3.62 20.46 4.69
CA ASN A 87 -4.42 20.93 3.56
C ASN A 87 -5.90 20.48 3.63
N GLY A 88 -6.28 19.62 4.59
CA GLY A 88 -7.63 19.07 4.70
C GLY A 88 -8.00 18.12 3.55
N THR A 89 -7.01 17.54 2.89
CA THR A 89 -7.15 16.66 1.71
C THR A 89 -6.95 15.18 2.03
N GLU A 90 -6.71 14.83 3.30
CA GLU A 90 -6.56 13.45 3.74
C GLU A 90 -7.85 12.66 3.48
N LEU A 91 -7.75 11.62 2.65
CA LEU A 91 -8.88 10.75 2.34
C LEU A 91 -9.06 9.76 3.48
N THR A 92 -10.17 9.83 4.21
CA THR A 92 -10.50 8.80 5.20
C THR A 92 -11.03 7.54 4.51
N HIS A 93 -10.34 6.41 4.71
CA HIS A 93 -10.79 5.09 4.26
C HIS A 93 -10.40 4.05 5.32
N PRO A 94 -11.28 3.09 5.68
CA PRO A 94 -11.01 2.13 6.76
C PRO A 94 -9.77 1.26 6.51
N ASP A 95 -9.50 0.95 5.24
CA ASP A 95 -8.35 0.13 4.82
C ASP A 95 -7.10 0.95 4.46
N ILE A 96 -7.04 2.23 4.85
CA ILE A 96 -5.88 3.10 4.64
C ILE A 96 -5.45 3.68 5.99
N ALA A 97 -4.24 3.33 6.41
CA ALA A 97 -3.57 3.93 7.54
C ALA A 97 -2.56 4.96 7.06
N TYR A 98 -2.54 6.12 7.70
CA TYR A 98 -1.55 7.17 7.45
C TYR A 98 -0.54 7.20 8.59
N SER A 99 0.72 7.49 8.28
CA SER A 99 1.74 7.70 9.30
C SER A 99 1.37 8.86 10.22
N SER A 100 1.72 8.76 11.50
CA SER A 100 1.40 9.80 12.49
C SER A 100 2.12 11.13 12.21
N ASN A 101 3.30 11.11 11.60
CA ASN A 101 4.05 12.28 11.14
C ASN A 101 4.02 12.42 9.62
N HIS A 102 4.56 13.53 9.09
CA HIS A 102 4.60 13.77 7.65
C HIS A 102 5.35 12.69 6.84
N ASP A 103 6.33 12.01 7.44
CA ASP A 103 7.21 11.03 6.77
C ASP A 103 7.45 9.79 7.67
N LEU A 104 7.14 8.59 7.17
CA LEU A 104 7.37 7.27 7.76
C LEU A 104 8.85 7.03 8.05
N ARG A 105 9.75 7.69 7.32
CA ARG A 105 11.20 7.62 7.54
C ARG A 105 11.61 7.98 8.95
N LEU A 106 10.96 8.96 9.55
CA LEU A 106 11.37 9.49 10.85
C LEU A 106 11.00 8.58 12.02
N TRP A 107 10.25 7.50 11.79
CA TRP A 107 9.69 6.64 12.85
C TRP A 107 10.40 5.29 13.02
N MET A 108 11.14 4.82 12.01
CA MET A 108 11.64 3.43 11.95
C MET A 108 13.17 3.33 11.78
N ASP A 109 13.86 4.46 11.88
CA ASP A 109 15.32 4.57 12.03
C ASP A 109 15.67 4.68 13.54
#